data_AF-A0A6I1QTF9-F1
#
_entry.id   AF-A0A6I1QTF9-F1
#
_cell.length_a   1.000
_cell.length_b   1.000
_cell.length_c   1.000
_cell.angle_alpha   90.00
_cell.angle_beta   90.00
_cell.angle_gamma   90.00
#
_symmetry.space_group_name_H-M   'P 1'
#
loop_
_entity.id
_entity.type
_entity.pdbx_description
1 polymer ?
#
loop_
_entity_poly.entity_id
_entity_poly.type
_entity_poly.pdbx_seq_one_letter_code
_entity_poly.pdbx_strand_id
1 'polypeptide(L)'
;MGPFPSFPGAFFTLGVEVDIGRAAPPEIGCVIVQPDGRLYELKMGVDLDNIDSNDPVAMRSEEATPLEDLPPLTALTYLRAALDALGALPRP
;
A
#
# COMPACT_ATOMS: atom_id res chain seq x y z
N MET A 1 10.91 17.57 0.64
CA MET A 1 10.71 16.10 0.73
C MET A 1 11.31 15.49 -0.53
N GLY A 2 12.11 14.42 -0.39
CA GLY A 2 12.49 13.61 -1.55
C GLY A 2 11.24 12.96 -2.19
N PRO A 3 11.38 12.29 -3.35
CA PRO A 3 10.26 11.58 -3.94
C PRO A 3 9.72 10.51 -2.97
N PHE A 4 8.41 10.26 -3.03
CA PHE A 4 7.78 9.19 -2.26
C PHE A 4 8.43 7.84 -2.63
N PRO A 5 8.70 6.93 -1.68
CA PRO A 5 9.39 5.68 -1.98
C PRO A 5 8.50 4.74 -2.79
N SER A 6 9.14 3.90 -3.62
CA SER A 6 8.52 2.69 -4.14
C SER A 6 8.18 1.76 -2.98
N PHE A 7 6.99 1.14 -3.03
CA PHE A 7 6.62 0.14 -2.03
C PHE A 7 7.58 -1.07 -2.13
N PRO A 8 8.01 -1.68 -1.02
CA PRO A 8 8.93 -2.80 -1.05
C PRO A 8 8.46 -3.93 -1.97
N GLY A 9 9.31 -4.29 -2.92
CA GLY A 9 9.04 -5.34 -3.89
C GLY A 9 8.04 -4.95 -4.97
N ALA A 10 7.45 -3.76 -4.96
CA ALA A 10 6.60 -3.22 -6.03
C ALA A 10 7.44 -2.75 -7.23
N PHE A 11 6.90 -2.91 -8.45
CA PHE A 11 7.50 -2.41 -9.68
C PHE A 11 6.94 -1.04 -10.05
N PHE A 12 5.68 -0.76 -9.72
CA PHE A 12 4.99 0.45 -10.18
C PHE A 12 4.24 1.19 -9.07
N THR A 13 4.03 0.55 -7.92
CA THR A 13 3.38 1.20 -6.78
C THR A 13 4.36 2.01 -5.93
N LEU A 14 4.04 3.28 -5.72
CA LEU A 14 4.64 4.10 -4.67
C LEU A 14 3.80 3.99 -3.40
N GLY A 15 4.44 3.88 -2.25
CA GLY A 15 3.72 3.80 -0.98
C GLY A 15 4.60 3.43 0.20
N VAL A 16 4.11 3.73 1.39
CA VAL A 16 4.70 3.29 2.67
C VAL A 16 3.69 2.39 3.36
N GLU A 17 4.15 1.23 3.82
CA GLU A 17 3.33 0.29 4.57
C GLU A 17 2.79 0.91 5.87
N VAL A 18 1.53 0.63 6.17
CA VAL A 18 0.84 1.06 7.38
C VAL A 18 0.39 -0.18 8.14
N ASP A 19 1.18 -0.58 9.13
CA ASP A 19 0.88 -1.72 10.00
C ASP A 19 0.27 -1.26 11.33
N ILE A 20 -0.95 -1.73 11.62
CA ILE A 20 -1.63 -1.53 12.91
C ILE A 20 -1.57 -2.77 13.81
N GLY A 21 -0.76 -3.75 13.44
CA GLY A 21 -0.51 -4.99 14.15
C GLY A 21 -1.78 -5.81 14.35
N ARG A 22 -1.97 -6.32 15.57
CA ARG A 22 -3.12 -7.17 15.92
C ARG A 22 -4.48 -6.47 15.87
N ALA A 23 -4.51 -5.15 15.68
CA ALA A 23 -5.75 -4.40 15.48
C ALA A 23 -6.25 -4.45 14.03
N ALA A 24 -5.46 -4.99 13.09
CA ALA A 24 -5.82 -5.14 11.69
C ALA A 24 -7.05 -6.06 11.55
N PRO A 25 -8.13 -5.61 10.88
CA PRO A 25 -9.24 -6.48 10.51
C PRO A 25 -8.76 -7.59 9.56
N PRO A 26 -9.19 -8.84 9.74
CA PRO A 26 -8.73 -9.96 8.93
C PRO A 26 -9.11 -9.86 7.43
N GLU A 27 -10.10 -9.04 7.11
CA GLU A 27 -10.57 -8.76 5.76
C GLU A 27 -9.75 -7.71 5.00
N ILE A 28 -8.86 -6.97 5.69
CA ILE A 28 -8.02 -5.94 5.08
C ILE A 28 -6.61 -6.49 4.92
N GLY A 29 -6.11 -6.48 3.68
CA GLY A 29 -4.75 -6.87 3.33
C GLY A 29 -3.69 -5.81 3.65
N CYS A 30 -2.71 -5.69 2.76
CA CYS A 30 -1.61 -4.74 2.93
C CYS A 30 -2.12 -3.31 2.76
N VAL A 31 -2.06 -2.50 3.82
CA VAL A 31 -2.44 -1.09 3.75
C VAL A 31 -1.19 -0.24 3.51
N ILE A 32 -1.30 0.68 2.56
CA ILE A 32 -0.26 1.65 2.24
C ILE A 32 -0.82 3.07 2.30
N VAL A 33 0.04 4.03 2.66
CA VAL A 33 -0.19 5.44 2.37
C VAL A 33 0.52 5.79 1.06
N GLN A 34 -0.18 6.47 0.15
CA GLN A 34 0.33 6.87 -1.16
C GLN A 34 0.75 8.35 -1.18
N PRO A 35 1.38 8.86 -2.27
CA PRO A 35 1.89 10.23 -2.34
C PRO A 35 0.85 11.34 -2.12
N ASP A 36 -0.43 11.04 -2.32
CA ASP A 36 -1.55 11.96 -2.07
C ASP A 36 -1.97 12.01 -0.58
N GLY A 37 -1.34 11.21 0.27
CA GLY A 37 -1.60 11.12 1.71
C GLY A 37 -2.83 10.27 2.08
N ARG A 38 -3.45 9.57 1.12
CA ARG A 38 -4.61 8.71 1.38
C ARG A 38 -4.18 7.26 1.60
N LEU A 39 -5.08 6.49 2.22
CA LEU A 39 -4.89 5.08 2.53
C LEU A 39 -5.47 4.21 1.41
N TYR A 40 -4.72 3.17 1.04
CA TYR A 40 -5.08 2.21 0.02
C TYR A 40 -4.77 0.80 0.51
N GLU A 41 -5.59 -0.17 0.11
CA GLU A 41 -5.22 -1.57 0.16
C GLU A 41 -4.46 -1.94 -1.11
N LEU A 42 -3.22 -2.38 -0.96
CA LEU A 42 -2.38 -2.87 -2.05
C LEU A 42 -2.61 -4.36 -2.27
N LYS A 43 -3.06 -4.70 -3.47
CA LYS A 43 -3.21 -6.08 -3.96
C LYS A 43 -2.12 -6.37 -4.98
N MET A 44 -1.30 -7.38 -4.70
CA MET A 44 -0.34 -7.92 -5.66
C MET A 44 -0.91 -9.19 -6.28
N GLY A 45 -0.76 -9.33 -7.58
CA GLY A 45 -1.29 -10.45 -8.33
C GLY A 45 -0.50 -10.73 -9.61
N VAL A 46 -1.04 -11.67 -10.37
CA VAL A 46 -0.54 -12.05 -11.69
C VAL A 46 -1.59 -11.66 -12.72
N ASP A 47 -1.20 -10.91 -13.74
CA ASP A 47 -2.01 -10.66 -14.91
C ASP A 47 -2.00 -11.91 -15.81
N LEU A 48 -3.14 -12.61 -15.80
CA LEU A 48 -3.30 -13.86 -16.53
C LEU A 48 -3.38 -13.65 -18.04
N ASP A 49 -3.77 -12.46 -18.51
CA ASP A 49 -3.83 -12.16 -19.95
C ASP A 49 -2.42 -12.10 -20.56
N ASN A 50 -1.40 -11.85 -19.73
CA ASN A 50 0.00 -11.78 -20.11
C ASN A 50 0.81 -13.03 -19.73
N ILE A 51 0.15 -14.13 -19.33
CA ILE A 51 0.84 -15.35 -18.84
C ILE A 51 1.77 -15.99 -19.89
N ASP A 52 1.42 -15.87 -21.18
CA ASP A 52 2.19 -16.44 -22.30
C ASP A 52 3.41 -15.57 -22.68
N SER A 53 3.55 -14.37 -22.11
CA SER A 53 4.65 -13.45 -22.41
C SER A 53 6.02 -13.98 -21.94
N ASN A 54 6.03 -14.90 -20.96
CA ASN A 54 7.23 -15.37 -20.26
C ASN A 54 8.10 -14.23 -19.68
N ASP A 55 7.53 -13.04 -19.52
CA ASP A 55 8.14 -11.87 -18.87
C ASP A 55 7.49 -11.70 -17.48
N PRO A 56 8.23 -11.99 -16.38
CA PRO A 56 7.71 -11.88 -15.03
C PRO A 56 7.21 -10.48 -14.65
N VAL A 57 7.73 -9.43 -15.30
CA VAL A 57 7.30 -8.04 -15.06
C VAL A 57 5.98 -7.77 -15.77
N ALA A 58 5.85 -8.21 -17.02
CA ALA A 58 4.61 -8.06 -17.79
C ALA A 58 3.45 -8.88 -17.20
N MET A 59 3.76 -10.03 -16.56
CA MET A 59 2.79 -10.85 -15.85
C MET A 59 2.36 -10.27 -14.51
N ARG A 60 2.91 -9.14 -14.06
CA ARG A 60 2.68 -8.64 -12.70
C ARG A 60 1.56 -7.61 -12.64
N SER A 61 0.63 -7.81 -11.70
CA SER A 61 -0.44 -6.87 -11.40
C SER A 61 -0.26 -6.30 -10.00
N GLU A 62 -0.40 -4.97 -9.86
CA GLU A 62 -0.48 -4.28 -8.58
C GLU A 62 -1.64 -3.29 -8.66
N GLU A 63 -2.57 -3.41 -7.72
CA GLU A 63 -3.74 -2.55 -7.64
C GLU A 63 -3.79 -1.92 -6.26
N ALA A 64 -3.95 -0.60 -6.22
CA ALA A 64 -4.17 0.15 -4.98
C ALA A 64 -5.64 0.55 -4.92
N THR A 65 -6.43 -0.16 -4.10
CA THR A 65 -7.85 0.14 -3.89
C THR A 65 -8.00 1.17 -2.75
N PRO A 66 -8.64 2.32 -2.93
CA PRO A 66 -8.86 3.29 -1.86
C PRO A 66 -9.64 2.70 -0.67
N LEU A 67 -9.22 3.00 0.56
CA LEU A 67 -9.96 2.63 1.78
C LEU A 67 -10.87 3.79 2.22
N GLU A 68 -12.07 3.85 1.67
CA GLU A 68 -13.01 4.97 1.89
C GLU A 68 -14.03 4.72 3.01
N ASP A 69 -14.44 3.46 3.21
CA ASP A 69 -15.57 3.09 4.09
C ASP A 69 -15.15 2.35 5.37
N LEU A 70 -14.02 2.75 5.96
CA LEU A 70 -13.56 2.16 7.22
C LEU A 70 -14.40 2.65 8.42
N PRO A 71 -14.70 1.77 9.41
CA PRO A 71 -15.26 2.20 10.67
C PRO A 71 -14.39 3.30 11.32
N PRO A 72 -14.98 4.31 12.00
CA PRO A 72 -14.23 5.48 12.46
C PRO A 72 -12.99 5.17 13.32
N LEU A 73 -13.09 4.21 14.24
CA LEU A 73 -11.97 3.80 15.08
C LEU A 73 -10.84 3.15 14.26
N THR A 74 -11.21 2.29 13.31
CA THR A 74 -10.26 1.62 12.40
C THR A 74 -9.55 2.65 11.53
N ALA A 75 -10.30 3.59 10.94
CA ALA A 75 -9.75 4.67 10.13
C ALA A 75 -8.73 5.51 10.92
N LEU A 76 -9.08 5.94 12.14
CA LEU A 76 -8.18 6.73 12.99
C LEU A 76 -6.91 5.96 13.39
N THR A 77 -7.03 4.64 13.61
CA THR A 77 -5.89 3.78 13.96
C THR A 77 -4.91 3.68 12.80
N TYR A 78 -5.41 3.43 11.58
CA TYR A 78 -4.57 3.44 10.38
C TYR A 78 -3.95 4.80 10.11
N LEU A 79 -4.72 5.89 10.22
CA LEU A 79 -4.20 7.24 10.01
C LEU A 79 -3.09 7.58 11.01
N ARG A 80 -3.23 7.16 12.27
CA ARG A 80 -2.16 7.34 13.25
C ARG A 80 -0.90 6.55 12.88
N ALA A 81 -1.04 5.28 12.53
CA ALA A 81 0.09 4.47 12.09
C ALA A 81 0.75 5.02 10.83
N ALA A 82 -0.02 5.58 9.89
CA ALA A 82 0.50 6.21 8.68
C ALA A 82 1.34 7.44 8.99
N LEU A 83 0.89 8.28 9.94
CA LEU A 83 1.69 9.42 10.42
C LEU A 83 3.02 8.95 11.03
N ASP A 84 3.00 7.90 11.84
CA ASP A 84 4.20 7.35 12.47
C ASP A 84 5.16 6.76 11.41
N ALA A 85 4.64 6.02 10.42
CA ALA A 85 5.41 5.44 9.32
C ALA A 85 6.05 6.52 8.41
N LEU A 86 5.29 7.55 8.03
CA LEU A 86 5.82 8.68 7.27
C LEU A 86 6.85 9.49 8.05
N GLY A 87 6.65 9.63 9.37
CA GLY A 87 7.58 10.32 10.26
C GLY A 87 8.92 9.61 10.41
N ALA A 88 8.95 8.28 10.19
CA ALA A 88 10.16 7.46 10.22
C ALA A 88 10.97 7.51 8.91
N LEU A 89 10.40 8.07 7.83
CA LEU A 89 11.14 8.25 6.58
C LEU A 89 12.33 9.20 6.78
N PRO A 90 13.47 8.93 6.13
CA PRO A 90 14.61 9.84 6.14
C PRO A 90 14.18 11.23 5.69
N ARG A 91 14.44 12.26 6.51
CA ARG A 91 14.31 13.65 6.06
C ARG A 91 15.51 14.00 5.19
N PRO A 92 15.30 14.80 4.12
CA PRO A 92 16.41 15.34 3.34
C PRO A 92 17.33 16.22 4.19
#